data_AF-A0A2N1PBE6-F1
#
_entry.id   AF-A0A2N1PBE6-F1
#
_cell.length_a   1.000
_cell.length_b   1.000
_cell.length_c   1.000
_cell.angle_alpha   90.00
_cell.angle_beta   90.00
_cell.angle_gamma   90.00
#
_symmetry.space_group_name_H-M   'P 1'
#
loop_
_entity.id
_entity.type
_entity.pdbx_description
1 polymer ?
#
loop_
_entity_poly.entity_id
_entity_poly.type
_entity_poly.pdbx_seq_one_letter_code
_entity_poly.pdbx_strand_id
1 'polypeptide(L)'
;MKFSKNIIKTDPEYEAGLVQDFLAAQVKGIPKRDGIIVGVSGGVDSAVVAALAVRAVGKENVMGMILPEKESNPISAEYALKAINKLGIRHLKVDLTANVASFKAYENRDKVIKEIFPDYGPNHKFNIHLPQNLLDVDRYNYYTLRVDDGKGNVQEKRLTKKQLLAITAAANVKIRSRMIALYYWGEQYNYMVAGTTNKTEFILGDYCKYGDGGTDVECVSHLYKMNIYELAEYLDVPVEIRERTPSPDTFSLPVSDIDFYFCLPFHLLDPLLYAWEYGISAFEAAKVLDLSEEQVKRAFRDFQSKHTSTEHIRVLPGSIERDWIKYTDRKALKPTV
;
A
#
# COMPACT_ATOMS: atom_id res chain seq x y z
N MET A 1 -12.48 1.31 -25.72
CA MET A 1 -13.14 2.42 -25.01
C MET A 1 -12.37 3.70 -25.34
N LYS A 2 -13.03 4.85 -25.54
CA LYS A 2 -12.32 6.13 -25.79
C LYS A 2 -11.81 6.69 -24.46
N PHE A 3 -10.55 7.14 -24.41
CA PHE A 3 -9.99 7.73 -23.19
C PHE A 3 -10.77 9.01 -22.80
N SER A 4 -11.10 9.15 -21.52
CA SER A 4 -11.92 10.26 -21.01
C SER A 4 -11.58 10.59 -19.55
N LYS A 5 -12.02 11.75 -19.05
CA LYS A 5 -11.83 12.14 -17.64
C LYS A 5 -12.49 11.17 -16.64
N ASN A 6 -13.52 10.45 -17.07
CA ASN A 6 -14.25 9.48 -16.25
C ASN A 6 -13.81 8.04 -16.52
N ILE A 7 -12.67 7.81 -17.19
CA ILE A 7 -12.23 6.46 -17.58
C ILE A 7 -12.05 5.51 -16.39
N ILE A 8 -11.77 6.06 -15.20
CA ILE A 8 -11.59 5.28 -13.97
C ILE A 8 -12.93 4.92 -13.35
N LYS A 9 -14.00 5.70 -13.56
CA LYS A 9 -15.27 5.47 -12.87
C LYS A 9 -15.84 4.10 -13.21
N THR A 10 -16.23 3.35 -12.18
CA THR A 10 -16.91 2.06 -12.33
C THR A 10 -18.28 2.09 -11.66
N ASP A 11 -19.05 1.01 -11.83
CA ASP A 11 -20.24 0.76 -11.03
C ASP A 11 -19.83 0.08 -9.71
N PRO A 12 -19.92 0.79 -8.56
CA PRO A 12 -19.45 0.24 -7.29
C PRO A 12 -20.29 -0.95 -6.81
N GLU A 13 -21.55 -1.07 -7.22
CA GLU A 13 -22.38 -2.23 -6.89
C GLU A 13 -21.88 -3.48 -7.64
N TYR A 14 -21.61 -3.33 -8.93
CA TYR A 14 -21.03 -4.40 -9.74
C TYR A 14 -19.67 -4.84 -9.21
N GLU A 15 -18.76 -3.90 -8.93
CA GLU A 15 -17.43 -4.22 -8.40
C GLU A 15 -17.51 -4.89 -7.02
N ALA A 16 -18.41 -4.41 -6.14
CA ALA A 16 -18.63 -5.05 -4.85
C ALA A 16 -19.13 -6.50 -5.01
N GLY A 17 -20.04 -6.75 -5.95
CA GLY A 17 -20.53 -8.08 -6.28
C GLY A 17 -19.43 -9.00 -6.82
N LEU A 18 -18.60 -8.50 -7.74
CA LEU A 18 -17.47 -9.24 -8.30
C LEU A 18 -16.49 -9.68 -7.20
N VAL A 19 -16.09 -8.74 -6.32
CA VAL A 19 -15.15 -9.03 -5.23
C VAL A 19 -15.77 -9.96 -4.19
N GLN A 20 -17.06 -9.79 -3.89
CA GLN A 20 -17.79 -10.68 -3.00
C GLN A 20 -17.77 -12.13 -3.49
N ASP A 21 -18.10 -12.35 -4.77
CA ASP A 21 -18.11 -13.68 -5.37
C ASP A 21 -16.69 -14.29 -5.41
N PHE A 22 -15.70 -13.47 -5.74
CA PHE A 22 -14.30 -13.90 -5.74
C PHE A 22 -13.83 -14.34 -4.35
N LEU A 23 -14.04 -13.53 -3.30
CA LEU A 23 -13.69 -13.88 -1.92
C LEU A 23 -14.42 -15.13 -1.45
N ALA A 24 -15.73 -15.24 -1.73
CA ALA A 24 -16.51 -16.42 -1.36
C ALA A 24 -15.99 -17.69 -2.04
N ALA A 25 -15.54 -17.60 -3.30
CA ALA A 25 -14.91 -18.69 -4.03
C ALA A 25 -13.54 -19.08 -3.43
N GLN A 26 -12.69 -18.11 -3.08
CA GLN A 26 -11.39 -18.37 -2.44
C GLN A 26 -11.56 -19.11 -1.10
N VAL A 27 -12.55 -18.72 -0.28
CA VAL A 27 -12.79 -19.34 1.03
C VAL A 27 -13.24 -20.80 0.87
N LYS A 28 -14.08 -21.07 -0.14
CA LYS A 28 -14.60 -22.40 -0.45
C LYS A 28 -13.62 -23.27 -1.25
N GLY A 29 -12.48 -22.72 -1.65
CA GLY A 29 -11.44 -23.40 -2.42
C GLY A 29 -10.78 -24.56 -1.65
N ILE A 30 -9.69 -25.10 -2.19
CA ILE A 30 -8.92 -26.19 -1.56
C ILE A 30 -7.51 -25.69 -1.22
N PRO A 31 -7.07 -25.75 0.06
CA PRO A 31 -7.85 -26.17 1.21
C PRO A 31 -8.95 -25.16 1.57
N LYS A 32 -10.08 -25.67 2.06
CA LYS A 32 -11.19 -24.83 2.52
C LYS A 32 -10.77 -24.04 3.75
N ARG A 33 -11.12 -22.75 3.78
CA ARG A 33 -10.96 -21.87 4.94
C ARG A 33 -12.30 -21.64 5.63
N ASP A 34 -12.26 -21.34 6.92
CA ASP A 34 -13.45 -21.11 7.73
C ASP A 34 -13.86 -19.63 7.79
N GLY A 35 -13.04 -18.73 7.24
CA GLY A 35 -13.30 -17.30 7.22
C GLY A 35 -12.14 -16.47 6.68
N ILE A 36 -12.22 -15.16 6.93
CA ILE A 36 -11.25 -14.16 6.44
C ILE A 36 -10.75 -13.32 7.62
N ILE A 37 -9.44 -13.10 7.68
CA ILE A 37 -8.80 -12.14 8.58
C ILE A 37 -8.30 -10.94 7.77
N VAL A 38 -8.55 -9.73 8.27
CA VAL A 38 -8.18 -8.47 7.61
C VAL A 38 -7.43 -7.59 8.60
N GLY A 39 -6.28 -7.06 8.20
CA GLY A 39 -5.60 -6.01 8.95
C GLY A 39 -6.33 -4.68 8.75
N VAL A 40 -6.98 -4.15 9.79
CA VAL A 40 -7.74 -2.90 9.73
C VAL A 40 -6.86 -1.77 10.28
N SER A 41 -6.37 -0.92 9.37
CA SER A 41 -5.41 0.16 9.69
C SER A 41 -6.07 1.50 10.00
N GLY A 42 -7.39 1.62 9.80
CA GLY A 42 -8.11 2.89 9.87
C GLY A 42 -7.91 3.76 8.61
N GLY A 43 -7.35 3.19 7.55
CA GLY A 43 -7.37 3.72 6.19
C GLY A 43 -8.51 3.13 5.35
N VAL A 44 -8.82 3.78 4.24
CA VAL A 44 -9.97 3.45 3.37
C VAL A 44 -9.89 2.05 2.76
N ASP A 45 -8.72 1.60 2.31
CA ASP A 45 -8.58 0.31 1.61
C ASP A 45 -8.94 -0.85 2.52
N SER A 46 -8.38 -0.87 3.73
CA SER A 46 -8.67 -1.92 4.72
C SER A 46 -10.13 -1.92 5.20
N ALA A 47 -10.77 -0.74 5.26
CA ALA A 47 -12.18 -0.64 5.63
C ALA A 47 -13.09 -1.20 4.53
N VAL A 48 -12.79 -0.90 3.26
CA VAL A 48 -13.48 -1.46 2.09
C VAL A 48 -13.32 -2.97 2.03
N VAL A 49 -12.10 -3.49 2.18
CA VAL A 49 -11.85 -4.94 2.16
C VAL A 49 -12.56 -5.65 3.31
N ALA A 50 -12.57 -5.08 4.51
CA ALA A 50 -13.33 -5.64 5.63
C ALA A 50 -14.84 -5.70 5.34
N ALA A 51 -15.41 -4.64 4.74
CA ALA A 51 -16.81 -4.61 4.36
C ALA A 51 -17.15 -5.64 3.26
N LEU A 52 -16.28 -5.78 2.24
CA LEU A 52 -16.43 -6.77 1.18
C LEU A 52 -16.31 -8.20 1.71
N ALA A 53 -15.38 -8.45 2.65
CA ALA A 53 -15.26 -9.75 3.33
C ALA A 53 -16.55 -10.10 4.09
N VAL A 54 -17.16 -9.14 4.78
CA VAL A 54 -18.44 -9.36 5.49
C VAL A 54 -19.55 -9.74 4.52
N ARG A 55 -19.63 -9.07 3.35
CA ARG A 55 -20.59 -9.45 2.30
C ARG A 55 -20.33 -10.84 1.75
N ALA A 56 -19.07 -11.26 1.64
CA ALA A 56 -18.67 -12.54 1.05
C ALA A 56 -18.95 -13.75 1.96
N VAL A 57 -18.65 -13.65 3.26
CA VAL A 57 -18.70 -14.79 4.19
C VAL A 57 -19.57 -14.59 5.43
N GLY A 58 -20.17 -13.41 5.60
CA GLY A 58 -20.92 -13.03 6.79
C GLY A 58 -20.00 -12.58 7.93
N LYS A 59 -20.48 -11.64 8.74
CA LYS A 59 -19.71 -10.98 9.81
C LYS A 59 -19.11 -11.93 10.85
N GLU A 60 -19.77 -13.06 11.12
CA GLU A 60 -19.32 -14.06 12.09
C GLU A 60 -18.03 -14.76 11.63
N ASN A 61 -17.76 -14.76 10.33
CA ASN A 61 -16.60 -15.39 9.69
C ASN A 61 -15.52 -14.38 9.27
N VAL A 62 -15.60 -13.15 9.77
CA VAL A 62 -14.60 -12.11 9.52
C VAL A 62 -13.96 -11.68 10.82
N MET A 63 -12.63 -11.64 10.86
CA MET A 63 -11.88 -11.07 11.99
C MET A 63 -11.10 -9.83 11.54
N GLY A 64 -11.35 -8.70 12.19
CA GLY A 64 -10.54 -7.49 12.05
C GLY A 64 -9.34 -7.52 13.00
N MET A 65 -8.14 -7.17 12.51
CA MET A 65 -6.95 -7.03 13.35
C MET A 65 -6.46 -5.58 13.39
N ILE A 66 -6.36 -5.01 14.59
CA ILE A 66 -5.75 -3.69 14.82
C ILE A 66 -4.33 -3.92 15.32
N LEU A 67 -3.33 -3.53 14.52
CA LEU A 67 -1.93 -3.91 14.71
C LEU A 67 -1.02 -2.68 14.87
N PRO A 68 -1.16 -1.91 15.97
CA PRO A 68 -0.36 -0.72 16.21
C PRO A 68 1.03 -1.08 16.74
N GLU A 69 1.92 -0.10 16.71
CA GLU A 69 3.15 -0.08 17.51
C GLU A 69 3.38 1.34 18.04
N LYS A 70 4.42 1.56 18.84
CA LYS A 70 4.66 2.83 19.56
C LYS A 70 4.69 4.11 18.70
N GLU A 71 5.01 4.02 17.41
CA GLU A 71 5.03 5.15 16.46
C GLU A 71 3.82 5.18 15.52
N SER A 72 2.86 4.26 15.66
CA SER A 72 1.60 4.31 14.92
C SER A 72 0.79 5.52 15.36
N ASN A 73 0.13 6.16 14.39
CA ASN A 73 -0.77 7.25 14.71
C ASN A 73 -1.95 6.73 15.56
N PRO A 74 -2.19 7.27 16.78
CA PRO A 74 -3.28 6.80 17.62
C PRO A 74 -4.67 6.86 16.96
N ILE A 75 -4.89 7.83 16.06
CA ILE A 75 -6.16 7.97 15.33
C ILE A 75 -6.43 6.79 14.40
N SER A 76 -5.37 6.13 13.90
CA SER A 76 -5.49 4.92 13.06
C SER A 76 -6.24 3.82 13.79
N ALA A 77 -5.91 3.58 15.06
CA ALA A 77 -6.56 2.55 15.87
C ALA A 77 -8.01 2.90 16.22
N GLU A 78 -8.30 4.18 16.47
CA GLU A 78 -9.67 4.65 16.70
C GLU A 78 -10.54 4.42 15.46
N TYR A 79 -10.05 4.81 14.29
CA TYR A 79 -10.78 4.70 13.04
C TYR A 79 -10.95 3.23 12.61
N ALA A 80 -9.92 2.41 12.83
CA ALA A 80 -10.04 0.97 12.62
C ALA A 80 -11.16 0.36 13.48
N LEU A 81 -11.23 0.75 14.77
CA LEU A 81 -12.28 0.28 15.67
C LEU A 81 -13.67 0.80 15.26
N LYS A 82 -13.78 2.04 14.76
CA LYS A 82 -15.04 2.56 14.19
C LYS A 82 -15.53 1.71 13.01
N ALA A 83 -14.65 1.40 12.05
CA ALA A 83 -15.00 0.53 10.93
C ALA A 83 -15.43 -0.88 11.38
N ILE A 84 -14.67 -1.49 12.29
CA ILE A 84 -14.98 -2.80 12.87
C ILE A 84 -16.34 -2.80 13.56
N ASN A 85 -16.63 -1.80 14.39
CA ASN A 85 -17.90 -1.70 15.12
C ASN A 85 -19.08 -1.49 14.18
N LYS A 86 -18.91 -0.66 13.14
CA LYS A 86 -19.93 -0.43 12.09
C LYS A 86 -20.28 -1.73 11.35
N LEU A 87 -19.29 -2.59 11.09
CA LEU A 87 -19.47 -3.90 10.45
C LEU A 87 -19.98 -4.98 11.40
N GLY A 88 -19.85 -4.79 12.72
CA GLY A 88 -20.23 -5.77 13.73
C GLY A 88 -19.40 -7.05 13.68
N ILE A 89 -18.12 -6.96 13.28
CA ILE A 89 -17.19 -8.09 13.21
C ILE A 89 -16.40 -8.25 14.51
N ARG A 90 -15.96 -9.48 14.80
CA ARG A 90 -15.01 -9.74 15.89
C ARG A 90 -13.66 -9.09 15.56
N HIS A 91 -12.91 -8.69 16.59
CA HIS A 91 -11.59 -8.13 16.39
C HIS A 91 -10.58 -8.51 17.47
N LEU A 92 -9.30 -8.39 17.11
CA LEU A 92 -8.17 -8.46 18.03
C LEU A 92 -7.28 -7.23 17.86
N LYS A 93 -6.79 -6.70 18.98
CA LYS A 93 -5.76 -5.66 19.00
C LYS A 93 -4.46 -6.24 19.55
N VAL A 94 -3.39 -6.18 18.76
CA VAL A 94 -2.07 -6.71 19.15
C VAL A 94 -1.03 -5.61 18.99
N ASP A 95 -0.42 -5.19 20.10
CA ASP A 95 0.68 -4.24 20.08
C ASP A 95 1.97 -4.94 19.60
N LEU A 96 2.53 -4.44 18.50
CA LEU A 96 3.70 -5.02 17.84
C LEU A 96 5.02 -4.34 18.23
N THR A 97 5.01 -3.42 19.20
CA THR A 97 6.19 -2.64 19.58
C THR A 97 7.38 -3.52 19.94
N ALA A 98 7.17 -4.57 20.75
CA ALA A 98 8.23 -5.50 21.14
C ALA A 98 8.77 -6.30 19.94
N ASN A 99 7.89 -6.70 19.02
CA ASN A 99 8.25 -7.43 17.81
C ASN A 99 9.16 -6.58 16.90
N VAL A 100 8.79 -5.32 16.68
CA VAL A 100 9.60 -4.39 15.88
C VAL A 100 10.93 -4.05 16.58
N ALA A 101 10.90 -3.83 17.90
CA ALA A 101 12.09 -3.52 18.69
C ALA A 101 13.10 -4.69 18.73
N SER A 102 12.65 -5.93 18.61
CA SER A 102 13.52 -7.12 18.64
C SER A 102 14.59 -7.11 17.53
N PHE A 103 14.31 -6.48 16.39
CA PHE A 103 15.25 -6.29 15.27
C PHE A 103 16.17 -5.08 15.44
N LYS A 104 16.04 -4.34 16.55
CA LYS A 104 16.68 -3.04 16.78
C LYS A 104 16.36 -2.02 15.68
N ALA A 105 15.15 -2.13 15.11
CA ALA A 105 14.74 -1.34 13.93
C ALA A 105 14.74 0.16 14.25
N TYR A 106 14.21 0.53 15.42
CA TYR A 106 14.18 1.92 15.88
C TYR A 106 15.60 2.46 16.09
N GLU A 107 16.45 1.74 16.82
CA GLU A 107 17.80 2.18 17.16
C GLU A 107 18.69 2.33 15.93
N ASN A 108 18.62 1.38 14.99
CA ASN A 108 19.42 1.43 13.77
C ASN A 108 18.98 2.58 12.85
N ARG A 109 17.68 2.81 12.73
CA ARG A 109 17.14 3.97 12.01
C ARG A 109 17.54 5.28 12.69
N ASP A 110 17.36 5.38 14.00
CA ASP A 110 17.64 6.61 14.76
C ASP A 110 19.12 6.97 14.73
N LYS A 111 20.03 5.99 14.67
CA LYS A 111 21.47 6.24 14.39
C LYS A 111 21.68 6.93 13.05
N VAL A 112 21.03 6.45 11.99
CA VAL A 112 21.11 7.05 10.66
C VAL A 112 20.55 8.48 10.65
N ILE A 113 19.44 8.71 11.36
CA ILE A 113 18.87 10.06 11.49
C ILE A 113 19.83 10.97 12.27
N LYS A 114 20.43 10.50 13.37
CA LYS A 114 21.43 11.25 14.16
C LYS A 114 22.69 11.61 13.38
N GLU A 115 23.13 10.76 12.46
CA GLU A 115 24.24 11.09 11.55
C GLU A 115 23.90 12.30 10.65
N ILE A 116 22.63 12.49 10.30
CA ILE A 116 22.15 13.59 9.46
C ILE A 116 21.80 14.83 10.29
N PHE A 117 21.20 14.62 11.46
CA PHE A 117 20.74 15.62 12.42
C PHE A 117 21.25 15.24 13.84
N PRO A 118 22.43 15.73 14.26
CA PRO A 118 23.06 15.33 15.53
C PRO A 118 22.20 15.54 16.78
N ASP A 119 21.29 16.53 16.76
CA ASP A 119 20.39 16.86 17.86
C ASP A 119 19.13 15.96 17.93
N TYR A 120 18.95 15.04 16.97
CA TYR A 120 17.79 14.15 16.94
C TYR A 120 17.69 13.29 18.21
N GLY A 121 16.50 13.25 18.80
CA GLY A 121 16.24 12.59 20.08
C GLY A 121 14.76 12.29 20.31
N PRO A 122 14.37 11.81 21.51
CA PRO A 122 13.03 11.26 21.76
C PRO A 122 11.83 12.17 21.49
N ASN A 123 12.03 13.49 21.57
CA ASN A 123 10.98 14.47 21.31
C ASN A 123 10.80 14.80 19.83
N HIS A 124 11.70 14.31 18.98
CA HIS A 124 11.64 14.57 17.54
C HIS A 124 10.71 13.59 16.85
N LYS A 125 10.07 14.06 15.79
CA LYS A 125 9.31 13.23 14.85
C LYS A 125 9.94 13.35 13.48
N PHE A 126 9.80 12.32 12.65
CA PHE A 126 10.37 12.34 11.31
C PHE A 126 9.45 11.65 10.31
N ASN A 127 9.60 12.03 9.05
CA ASN A 127 9.13 11.27 7.90
C ASN A 127 10.13 11.40 6.75
N ILE A 128 9.87 10.68 5.66
CA ILE A 128 10.55 10.89 4.39
C ILE A 128 9.50 11.19 3.33
N HIS A 129 9.84 12.05 2.38
CA HIS A 129 8.94 12.43 1.30
C HIS A 129 9.69 12.64 0.00
N LEU A 130 8.94 12.62 -1.09
CA LEU A 130 9.41 12.96 -2.43
C LEU A 130 9.04 14.42 -2.77
N PRO A 131 9.63 14.95 -3.85
CA PRO A 131 9.29 16.30 -4.30
C PRO A 131 7.95 16.37 -5.04
N GLN A 132 7.10 17.37 -4.73
CA GLN A 132 5.67 17.41 -5.10
C GLN A 132 5.31 18.12 -6.42
N ASN A 133 6.28 18.41 -7.29
CA ASN A 133 6.07 19.16 -8.55
C ASN A 133 6.41 18.31 -9.79
N LEU A 134 6.05 17.03 -9.74
CA LEU A 134 6.41 16.02 -10.75
C LEU A 134 6.11 16.49 -12.19
N LEU A 135 4.98 17.19 -12.37
CA LEU A 135 4.57 17.67 -13.69
C LEU A 135 5.39 18.89 -14.14
N ASP A 136 5.84 19.74 -13.21
CA ASP A 136 6.39 21.05 -13.54
C ASP A 136 7.91 21.04 -13.71
N VAL A 137 8.63 20.16 -12.99
CA VAL A 137 10.10 20.14 -12.98
C VAL A 137 10.66 18.78 -13.41
N ASP A 138 11.53 18.78 -14.42
CA ASP A 138 12.22 17.58 -14.89
C ASP A 138 13.43 17.34 -13.97
N ARG A 139 13.29 16.42 -13.01
CA ARG A 139 14.34 16.11 -12.05
C ARG A 139 14.35 14.64 -11.68
N TYR A 140 15.53 14.17 -11.27
CA TYR A 140 15.65 12.89 -10.60
C TYR A 140 14.99 12.96 -9.22
N ASN A 141 14.05 12.05 -8.97
CA ASN A 141 13.43 11.89 -7.66
C ASN A 141 14.46 11.43 -6.62
N TYR A 142 14.48 12.11 -5.49
CA TYR A 142 15.25 11.73 -4.31
C TYR A 142 14.40 11.95 -3.08
N TYR A 143 14.53 11.05 -2.12
CA TYR A 143 13.85 11.19 -0.84
C TYR A 143 14.56 12.24 0.02
N THR A 144 13.74 13.05 0.67
CA THR A 144 14.16 14.03 1.68
C THR A 144 13.69 13.54 3.04
N LEU A 145 14.59 13.55 4.02
CA LEU A 145 14.27 13.33 5.42
C LEU A 145 13.82 14.65 6.02
N ARG A 146 12.63 14.66 6.59
CA ARG A 146 12.05 15.76 7.36
C ARG A 146 12.05 15.40 8.83
N VAL A 147 12.52 16.31 9.68
CA VAL A 147 12.55 16.16 11.14
C VAL A 147 11.87 17.38 11.77
N ASP A 148 10.91 17.12 12.65
CA ASP A 148 10.27 18.09 13.55
C ASP A 148 10.88 17.94 14.96
N ASP A 149 11.26 19.04 15.59
CA ASP A 149 11.90 19.07 16.92
C ASP A 149 10.95 18.93 18.12
N GLY A 150 9.66 18.72 17.87
CA GLY A 150 8.60 18.68 18.87
C GLY A 150 8.08 20.06 19.29
N LYS A 151 8.66 21.14 18.74
CA LYS A 151 8.23 22.54 18.94
C LYS A 151 7.67 23.14 17.65
N GLY A 152 7.52 22.34 16.60
CA GLY A 152 7.05 22.77 15.28
C GLY A 152 8.16 23.35 14.39
N ASN A 153 9.44 23.30 14.80
CA ASN A 153 10.53 23.67 13.91
C ASN A 153 10.89 22.46 13.05
N VAL A 154 10.76 22.62 11.74
CA VAL A 154 11.00 21.55 10.77
C VAL A 154 12.31 21.79 10.03
N GLN A 155 13.14 20.75 9.94
CA GLN A 155 14.36 20.74 9.14
C GLN A 155 14.31 19.61 8.12
N GLU A 156 14.90 19.84 6.94
CA GLU A 156 14.89 18.88 5.84
C GLU A 156 16.29 18.68 5.26
N LYS A 157 16.66 17.42 4.99
CA LYS A 157 17.91 17.07 4.30
C LYS A 157 17.69 15.91 3.33
N ARG A 158 18.29 16.02 2.13
CA ARG A 158 18.28 14.95 1.13
C ARG A 158 18.96 13.70 1.68
N LEU A 159 18.35 12.54 1.44
CA LEU A 159 18.91 11.24 1.78
C LEU A 159 19.84 10.72 0.68
N THR A 160 20.94 10.10 1.09
CA THR A 160 21.71 9.19 0.24
C THR A 160 20.98 7.85 0.10
N LYS A 161 21.34 7.06 -0.92
CA LYS A 161 20.77 5.70 -1.12
C LYS A 161 20.94 4.82 0.13
N LYS A 162 22.12 4.84 0.76
CA LYS A 162 22.40 4.03 1.97
C LYS A 162 21.48 4.43 3.14
N GLN A 163 21.29 5.73 3.35
CA GLN A 163 20.44 6.24 4.44
C GLN A 163 18.97 5.92 4.18
N LEU A 164 18.48 6.11 2.95
CA LEU A 164 17.12 5.73 2.55
C LEU A 164 16.89 4.24 2.80
N LEU A 165 17.76 3.37 2.31
CA LEU A 165 17.62 1.91 2.49
C LEU A 165 17.56 1.51 3.97
N ALA A 166 18.34 2.15 4.84
CA ALA A 166 18.31 1.86 6.27
C ALA A 166 16.99 2.29 6.93
N ILE A 167 16.48 3.48 6.59
CA ILE A 167 15.19 3.97 7.08
C ILE A 167 14.04 3.09 6.58
N THR A 168 14.02 2.79 5.28
CA THR A 168 13.00 1.92 4.66
C THR A 168 13.08 0.49 5.20
N ALA A 169 14.27 -0.03 5.53
CA ALA A 169 14.40 -1.35 6.16
C ALA A 169 13.71 -1.40 7.53
N ALA A 170 13.86 -0.36 8.36
CA ALA A 170 13.18 -0.28 9.65
C ALA A 170 11.65 -0.17 9.50
N ALA A 171 11.19 0.65 8.55
CA ALA A 171 9.78 0.73 8.16
C ALA A 171 9.22 -0.64 7.72
N ASN A 172 9.95 -1.38 6.90
CA ASN A 172 9.53 -2.69 6.42
C ASN A 172 9.44 -3.74 7.54
N VAL A 173 10.27 -3.67 8.59
CA VAL A 173 10.12 -4.56 9.77
C VAL A 173 8.76 -4.37 10.43
N LYS A 174 8.30 -3.12 10.57
CA LYS A 174 6.96 -2.81 11.09
C LYS A 174 5.86 -3.42 10.22
N ILE A 175 5.93 -3.23 8.91
CA ILE A 175 4.92 -3.76 7.97
C ILE A 175 4.92 -5.29 7.99
N ARG A 176 6.09 -5.94 7.98
CA ARG A 176 6.23 -7.41 8.06
C ARG A 176 5.78 -8.00 9.39
N SER A 177 5.94 -7.27 10.48
CA SER A 177 5.44 -7.71 11.79
C SER A 177 3.91 -7.83 11.79
N ARG A 178 3.21 -6.97 11.04
CA ARG A 178 1.76 -7.06 10.86
C ARG A 178 1.36 -8.32 10.09
N MET A 179 2.07 -8.63 9.01
CA MET A 179 1.88 -9.86 8.25
C MET A 179 2.05 -11.10 9.13
N ILE A 180 3.13 -11.15 9.93
CA ILE A 180 3.37 -12.28 10.85
C ILE A 180 2.20 -12.45 11.83
N ALA A 181 1.68 -11.36 12.39
CA ALA A 181 0.52 -11.42 13.27
C ALA A 181 -0.74 -11.89 12.56
N LEU A 182 -1.02 -11.39 11.35
CA LEU A 182 -2.16 -11.79 10.54
C LEU A 182 -2.15 -13.29 10.24
N TYR A 183 -1.01 -13.84 9.81
CA TYR A 183 -0.90 -15.28 9.55
C TYR A 183 -0.96 -16.11 10.83
N TYR A 184 -0.31 -15.68 11.91
CA TYR A 184 -0.37 -16.40 13.19
C TYR A 184 -1.83 -16.60 13.63
N TRP A 185 -2.63 -15.52 13.62
CA TRP A 185 -4.05 -15.63 13.99
C TRP A 185 -4.88 -16.30 12.91
N GLY A 186 -4.62 -16.02 11.64
CA GLY A 186 -5.29 -16.68 10.50
C GLY A 186 -5.19 -18.20 10.60
N GLU A 187 -4.00 -18.74 10.86
CA GLU A 187 -3.76 -20.17 11.03
C GLU A 187 -4.50 -20.75 12.24
N GLN A 188 -4.49 -20.07 13.39
CA GLN A 188 -5.22 -20.52 14.59
C GLN A 188 -6.73 -20.66 14.36
N TYR A 189 -7.31 -19.81 13.51
CA TYR A 189 -8.74 -19.84 13.17
C TYR A 189 -9.06 -20.57 11.87
N ASN A 190 -8.06 -21.09 11.15
CA ASN A 190 -8.19 -21.59 9.77
C ASN A 190 -8.81 -20.55 8.80
N TYR A 191 -8.44 -19.27 8.94
CA TYR A 191 -8.90 -18.16 8.12
C TYR A 191 -7.84 -17.78 7.08
N MET A 192 -8.26 -17.28 5.92
CA MET A 192 -7.32 -16.69 4.95
C MET A 192 -7.00 -15.25 5.33
N VAL A 193 -5.80 -14.79 4.99
CA VAL A 193 -5.40 -13.39 5.11
C VAL A 193 -5.78 -12.63 3.84
N ALA A 194 -6.70 -11.68 3.94
CA ALA A 194 -7.04 -10.79 2.82
C ALA A 194 -6.17 -9.53 2.84
N GLY A 195 -5.53 -9.28 1.69
CA GLY A 195 -4.76 -8.09 1.39
C GLY A 195 -5.62 -6.91 0.99
N THR A 196 -5.01 -5.73 1.11
CA THR A 196 -5.68 -4.44 0.92
C THR A 196 -4.97 -3.58 -0.13
N THR A 197 -4.09 -4.18 -0.94
CA THR A 197 -3.30 -3.46 -1.93
C THR A 197 -4.18 -3.16 -3.13
N ASN A 198 -4.40 -1.88 -3.44
CA ASN A 198 -5.15 -1.49 -4.65
C ASN A 198 -4.27 -1.50 -5.90
N LYS A 199 -4.87 -1.37 -7.09
CA LYS A 199 -4.17 -1.42 -8.38
C LYS A 199 -3.11 -0.33 -8.52
N THR A 200 -3.38 0.86 -8.01
CA THR A 200 -2.45 2.00 -8.07
C THR A 200 -1.17 1.67 -7.30
N GLU A 201 -1.31 1.18 -6.06
CA GLU A 201 -0.20 0.69 -5.23
C GLU A 201 0.51 -0.50 -5.88
N PHE A 202 -0.25 -1.47 -6.39
CA PHE A 202 0.29 -2.68 -7.00
C PHE A 202 1.19 -2.36 -8.21
N ILE A 203 0.66 -1.60 -9.18
CA ILE A 203 1.38 -1.27 -10.43
C ILE A 203 2.63 -0.43 -10.14
N LEU A 204 2.52 0.55 -9.25
CA LEU A 204 3.63 1.46 -8.94
C LEU A 204 4.57 0.90 -7.86
N GLY A 205 4.18 -0.19 -7.20
CA GLY A 205 4.97 -0.90 -6.21
C GLY A 205 5.06 -0.20 -4.85
N ASP A 206 3.98 0.47 -4.43
CA ASP A 206 3.87 1.09 -3.10
C ASP A 206 3.31 0.12 -2.06
N TYR A 207 4.03 -0.98 -1.84
CA TYR A 207 3.71 -1.97 -0.81
C TYR A 207 4.96 -2.77 -0.45
N CYS A 208 4.95 -3.40 0.72
CA CYS A 208 6.06 -4.21 1.21
C CYS A 208 5.91 -5.67 0.80
N LYS A 209 6.85 -6.21 0.02
CA LYS A 209 6.93 -7.66 -0.25
C LYS A 209 7.05 -8.44 1.06
N TYR A 210 6.16 -9.42 1.24
CA TYR A 210 6.00 -10.20 2.46
C TYR A 210 5.65 -9.36 3.71
N GLY A 211 5.13 -8.16 3.49
CA GLY A 211 4.49 -7.33 4.49
C GLY A 211 2.99 -7.30 4.24
N ASP A 212 2.44 -6.12 3.99
CA ASP A 212 1.08 -5.90 3.51
C ASP A 212 0.79 -6.60 2.18
N GLY A 213 1.78 -6.79 1.30
CA GLY A 213 1.65 -7.65 0.11
C GLY A 213 1.90 -9.15 0.36
N GLY A 214 2.05 -9.57 1.63
CA GLY A 214 2.14 -10.97 2.02
C GLY A 214 0.78 -11.46 2.50
N THR A 215 -0.05 -11.92 1.58
CA THR A 215 -1.48 -12.24 1.80
C THR A 215 -1.86 -13.50 1.03
N ASP A 216 -2.97 -14.13 1.38
CA ASP A 216 -3.51 -15.27 0.62
C ASP A 216 -4.27 -14.78 -0.62
N VAL A 217 -4.89 -13.60 -0.53
CA VAL A 217 -5.69 -13.00 -1.60
C VAL A 217 -5.54 -11.47 -1.62
N GLU A 218 -5.33 -10.89 -2.79
CA GLU A 218 -5.43 -9.44 -3.04
C GLU A 218 -6.72 -9.16 -3.82
N CYS A 219 -7.81 -8.90 -3.11
CA CYS A 219 -9.15 -8.90 -3.73
C CYS A 219 -9.53 -7.57 -4.40
N VAL A 220 -8.72 -6.53 -4.24
CA VAL A 220 -8.95 -5.19 -4.80
C VAL A 220 -7.76 -4.69 -5.64
N SER A 221 -6.77 -5.54 -5.94
CA SER A 221 -5.60 -5.15 -6.73
C SER A 221 -5.91 -4.90 -8.21
N HIS A 222 -7.14 -5.14 -8.66
CA HIS A 222 -7.64 -4.76 -9.99
C HIS A 222 -8.32 -3.38 -10.01
N LEU A 223 -8.51 -2.74 -8.85
CA LEU A 223 -9.20 -1.46 -8.70
C LEU A 223 -8.24 -0.32 -8.41
N TYR A 224 -8.35 0.79 -9.14
CA TYR A 224 -7.57 2.00 -8.88
C TYR A 224 -7.98 2.65 -7.54
N LYS A 225 -7.12 3.50 -6.96
CA LYS A 225 -7.42 4.18 -5.69
C LYS A 225 -8.76 4.91 -5.71
N MET A 226 -9.09 5.59 -6.81
CA MET A 226 -10.38 6.24 -6.98
C MET A 226 -11.56 5.27 -6.89
N ASN A 227 -11.44 4.04 -7.41
CA ASN A 227 -12.49 3.03 -7.27
C ASN A 227 -12.65 2.56 -5.83
N ILE A 228 -11.56 2.52 -5.06
CA ILE A 228 -11.64 2.23 -3.62
C ILE A 228 -12.49 3.30 -2.90
N TYR A 229 -12.35 4.57 -3.26
CA TYR A 229 -13.20 5.64 -2.71
C TYR A 229 -14.67 5.51 -3.13
N GLU A 230 -14.95 5.18 -4.39
CA GLU A 230 -16.32 4.90 -4.86
C GLU A 230 -16.95 3.73 -4.09
N LEU A 231 -16.20 2.65 -3.88
CA LEU A 231 -16.62 1.52 -3.06
C LEU A 231 -16.81 1.89 -1.59
N ALA A 232 -15.94 2.74 -1.03
CA ALA A 232 -16.07 3.18 0.35
C ALA A 232 -17.36 3.98 0.59
N GLU A 233 -17.75 4.80 -0.39
CA GLU A 233 -19.03 5.50 -0.36
C GLU A 233 -20.20 4.51 -0.46
N TYR A 234 -20.18 3.61 -1.45
CA TYR A 234 -21.23 2.62 -1.67
C TYR A 234 -21.43 1.66 -0.47
N LEU A 235 -20.34 1.25 0.18
CA LEU A 235 -20.34 0.35 1.34
C LEU A 235 -20.61 1.06 2.67
N ASP A 236 -20.93 2.36 2.66
CA ASP A 236 -21.20 3.17 3.85
C ASP A 236 -20.03 3.12 4.88
N VAL A 237 -18.80 3.19 4.37
CA VAL A 237 -17.60 3.36 5.20
C VAL A 237 -17.69 4.72 5.91
N PRO A 238 -17.39 4.79 7.22
CA PRO A 238 -17.47 6.05 7.99
C PRO A 238 -16.78 7.23 7.30
N VAL A 239 -17.46 8.39 7.29
CA VAL A 239 -17.01 9.60 6.59
C VAL A 239 -15.60 10.00 7.00
N GLU A 240 -15.27 9.91 8.29
CA GLU A 240 -13.96 10.30 8.81
C GLU A 240 -12.81 9.43 8.26
N ILE A 241 -13.11 8.20 7.83
CA ILE A 241 -12.14 7.31 7.17
C ILE A 241 -12.00 7.68 5.69
N ARG A 242 -13.11 8.01 5.02
CA ARG A 242 -13.12 8.40 3.60
C ARG A 242 -12.45 9.75 3.37
N GLU A 243 -12.61 10.70 4.29
CA GLU A 243 -12.03 12.04 4.20
C GLU A 243 -10.61 12.12 4.76
N ARG A 244 -10.14 11.07 5.45
CA ARG A 244 -8.77 11.00 5.96
C ARG A 244 -7.79 11.01 4.79
N THR A 245 -6.77 11.86 4.90
CA THR A 245 -5.62 11.84 3.99
C THR A 245 -4.93 10.46 4.04
N PRO A 246 -4.83 9.74 2.91
CA PRO A 246 -4.12 8.46 2.84
C PRO A 246 -2.68 8.60 3.28
N SER A 247 -2.19 7.61 4.02
CA SER A 247 -0.87 7.65 4.65
C SER A 247 -0.37 6.22 4.90
N PRO A 248 0.94 5.97 4.78
CA PRO A 248 1.49 4.65 5.06
C PRO A 248 1.50 4.33 6.57
N ASP A 249 1.20 5.30 7.45
CA ASP A 249 1.23 5.20 8.91
C ASP A 249 2.48 4.45 9.43
N THR A 250 3.63 4.81 8.86
CA THR A 250 4.90 4.10 9.01
C THR A 250 5.95 4.92 9.75
N PHE A 251 5.84 6.25 9.76
CA PHE A 251 6.78 7.17 10.41
C PHE A 251 6.11 7.95 11.55
N SER A 252 6.90 8.47 12.49
CA SER A 252 6.39 9.17 13.68
C SER A 252 5.84 10.58 13.39
N LEU A 253 6.24 11.18 12.27
CA LEU A 253 5.61 12.37 11.70
C LEU A 253 4.65 11.93 10.59
N PRO A 254 3.38 12.37 10.57
CA PRO A 254 2.46 12.07 9.49
C PRO A 254 3.01 12.51 8.12
N VAL A 255 2.75 11.70 7.10
CA VAL A 255 3.04 11.97 5.68
C VAL A 255 1.97 11.33 4.84
N SER A 256 1.51 11.99 3.78
CA SER A 256 0.51 11.40 2.89
C SER A 256 1.14 10.42 1.89
N ASP A 257 0.37 9.51 1.30
CA ASP A 257 0.88 8.64 0.22
C ASP A 257 1.32 9.46 -1.01
N ILE A 258 0.64 10.60 -1.24
CA ILE A 258 1.01 11.56 -2.27
C ILE A 258 2.40 12.14 -1.98
N ASP A 259 2.63 12.60 -0.75
CA ASP A 259 3.90 13.19 -0.34
C ASP A 259 5.02 12.16 -0.29
N PHE A 260 4.72 10.97 0.23
CA PHE A 260 5.66 9.89 0.44
C PHE A 260 6.11 9.26 -0.88
N TYR A 261 5.16 8.92 -1.76
CA TYR A 261 5.43 8.04 -2.89
C TYR A 261 4.88 8.54 -4.23
N PHE A 262 3.61 8.95 -4.32
CA PHE A 262 2.95 9.12 -5.62
C PHE A 262 3.25 10.45 -6.33
N CYS A 263 3.50 11.54 -5.59
CA CYS A 263 3.78 12.89 -6.10
C CYS A 263 2.68 13.51 -6.99
N LEU A 264 1.49 12.89 -7.04
CA LEU A 264 0.32 13.37 -7.77
C LEU A 264 -0.94 13.08 -6.96
N PRO A 265 -1.96 13.96 -7.00
CA PRO A 265 -3.24 13.65 -6.40
C PRO A 265 -3.96 12.54 -7.21
N PHE A 266 -4.70 11.66 -6.52
CA PHE A 266 -5.29 10.46 -7.13
C PHE A 266 -6.22 10.74 -8.33
N HIS A 267 -6.95 11.86 -8.31
CA HIS A 267 -7.82 12.28 -9.43
C HIS A 267 -7.05 12.57 -10.74
N LEU A 268 -5.74 12.78 -10.65
CA LEU A 268 -4.86 12.95 -11.81
C LEU A 268 -3.98 11.72 -12.02
N LEU A 269 -3.48 11.12 -10.93
CA LEU A 269 -2.65 9.92 -10.93
C LEU A 269 -3.33 8.75 -11.65
N ASP A 270 -4.54 8.37 -11.23
CA ASP A 270 -5.19 7.15 -11.72
C ASP A 270 -5.55 7.25 -13.22
N PRO A 271 -6.15 8.34 -13.74
CA PRO A 271 -6.37 8.50 -15.18
C PRO A 271 -5.07 8.49 -16.00
N LEU A 272 -3.99 9.12 -15.50
CA LEU A 272 -2.69 9.07 -16.16
C LEU A 272 -2.09 7.66 -16.13
N LEU A 273 -2.24 6.94 -15.02
CA LEU A 273 -1.74 5.58 -14.86
C LEU A 273 -2.48 4.63 -15.80
N TYR A 274 -3.80 4.77 -15.95
CA TYR A 274 -4.59 4.08 -16.98
C TYR A 274 -4.07 4.40 -18.39
N ALA A 275 -3.85 5.68 -18.69
CA ALA A 275 -3.34 6.08 -20.00
C ALA A 275 -2.00 5.39 -20.32
N TRP A 276 -1.09 5.35 -19.33
CA TRP A 276 0.19 4.67 -19.45
C TRP A 276 0.05 3.15 -19.60
N GLU A 277 -0.77 2.50 -18.76
CA GLU A 277 -1.00 1.04 -18.76
C GLU A 277 -1.55 0.55 -20.10
N TYR A 278 -2.52 1.28 -20.67
CA TYR A 278 -3.21 0.89 -21.91
C TYR A 278 -2.64 1.53 -23.17
N GLY A 279 -1.45 2.14 -23.10
CA GLY A 279 -0.74 2.67 -24.27
C GLY A 279 -1.42 3.86 -24.94
N ILE A 280 -2.21 4.64 -24.20
CA ILE A 280 -2.78 5.90 -24.69
C ILE A 280 -1.64 6.90 -24.89
N SER A 281 -1.61 7.55 -26.05
CA SER A 281 -0.55 8.50 -26.38
C SER A 281 -0.52 9.67 -25.40
N ALA A 282 0.68 10.20 -25.10
CA ALA A 282 0.82 11.38 -24.26
C ALA A 282 0.01 12.58 -24.80
N PHE A 283 -0.08 12.71 -26.13
CA PHE A 283 -0.88 13.75 -26.79
C PHE A 283 -2.38 13.60 -26.49
N GLU A 284 -2.94 12.40 -26.61
CA GLU A 284 -4.36 12.15 -26.33
C GLU A 284 -4.67 12.36 -24.84
N ALA A 285 -3.83 11.82 -23.96
CA ALA A 285 -4.00 11.98 -22.52
C ALA A 285 -3.90 13.45 -22.08
N ALA A 286 -2.94 14.21 -22.63
CA ALA A 286 -2.77 15.64 -22.40
C ALA A 286 -4.03 16.43 -22.77
N LYS A 287 -4.59 16.16 -23.96
CA LYS A 287 -5.83 16.80 -24.42
C LYS A 287 -7.03 16.51 -23.52
N VAL A 288 -7.16 15.27 -23.04
CA VAL A 288 -8.30 14.85 -22.20
C VAL A 288 -8.18 15.38 -20.77
N LEU A 289 -6.97 15.38 -20.21
CA LEU A 289 -6.72 15.74 -18.81
C LEU A 289 -6.39 17.21 -18.58
N ASP A 290 -6.38 18.03 -19.64
CA ASP A 290 -6.03 19.45 -19.59
C ASP A 290 -4.60 19.69 -19.07
N LEU A 291 -3.66 18.92 -19.62
CA LEU A 291 -2.23 19.00 -19.33
C LEU A 291 -1.45 19.28 -20.62
N SER A 292 -0.21 19.72 -20.49
CA SER A 292 0.74 19.70 -21.61
C SER A 292 1.25 18.27 -21.87
N GLU A 293 1.62 17.99 -23.13
CA GLU A 293 2.20 16.69 -23.50
C GLU A 293 3.47 16.38 -22.70
N GLU A 294 4.27 17.40 -22.37
CA GLU A 294 5.49 17.23 -21.57
C GLU A 294 5.19 16.87 -20.10
N GLN A 295 4.13 17.42 -19.50
CA GLN A 295 3.69 17.02 -18.16
C GLN A 295 3.26 15.55 -18.15
N VAL A 296 2.51 15.10 -19.17
CA VAL A 296 2.10 13.69 -19.29
C VAL A 296 3.31 12.77 -19.48
N LYS A 297 4.25 13.14 -20.36
CA LYS A 297 5.50 12.38 -20.54
C LYS A 297 6.29 12.25 -19.25
N ARG A 298 6.34 13.29 -18.41
CA ARG A 298 7.02 13.22 -17.10
C ARG A 298 6.33 12.25 -16.16
N ALA A 299 5.00 12.28 -16.07
CA ALA A 299 4.24 11.30 -15.29
C ALA A 299 4.51 9.87 -15.78
N PHE A 300 4.48 9.63 -17.10
CA PHE A 300 4.74 8.32 -17.68
C PHE A 300 6.17 7.82 -17.39
N ARG A 301 7.18 8.70 -17.43
CA ARG A 301 8.56 8.35 -17.04
C ARG A 301 8.67 7.96 -15.57
N ASP A 302 7.97 8.68 -14.69
CA ASP A 302 7.92 8.35 -13.25
C ASP A 302 7.24 6.99 -13.01
N PHE A 303 6.09 6.74 -13.66
CA PHE A 303 5.40 5.45 -13.57
C PHE A 303 6.27 4.32 -14.08
N GLN A 304 6.91 4.48 -15.24
CA GLN A 304 7.83 3.49 -15.79
C GLN A 304 8.99 3.21 -14.83
N SER A 305 9.57 4.25 -14.23
CA SER A 305 10.69 4.11 -13.28
C SER A 305 10.27 3.35 -12.02
N LYS A 306 9.14 3.74 -11.40
CA LYS A 306 8.56 3.07 -10.24
C LYS A 306 8.19 1.62 -10.56
N HIS A 307 7.49 1.39 -11.66
CA HIS A 307 7.11 0.06 -12.11
C HIS A 307 8.35 -0.83 -12.31
N THR A 308 9.33 -0.42 -13.12
CA THR A 308 10.52 -1.25 -13.37
C THR A 308 11.33 -1.49 -12.10
N SER A 309 11.56 -0.47 -11.27
CA SER A 309 12.36 -0.64 -10.04
C SER A 309 11.70 -1.53 -8.98
N THR A 310 10.37 -1.70 -9.06
CA THR A 310 9.57 -2.53 -8.16
C THR A 310 9.08 -3.85 -8.80
N GLU A 311 9.52 -4.22 -10.00
CA GLU A 311 9.09 -5.47 -10.65
C GLU A 311 9.27 -6.70 -9.75
N HIS A 312 10.40 -6.73 -9.03
CA HIS A 312 10.75 -7.83 -8.14
C HIS A 312 9.75 -8.10 -6.99
N ILE A 313 8.88 -7.15 -6.64
CA ILE A 313 7.86 -7.34 -5.59
C ILE A 313 6.53 -7.87 -6.12
N ARG A 314 6.30 -7.84 -7.44
CA ARG A 314 5.09 -8.38 -8.10
C ARG A 314 5.24 -9.81 -8.62
N VAL A 315 6.44 -10.38 -8.51
CA VAL A 315 6.75 -11.71 -9.04
C VAL A 315 7.13 -12.69 -7.93
N LEU A 316 6.79 -13.96 -8.16
CA LEU A 316 7.27 -15.06 -7.34
C LEU A 316 8.81 -15.12 -7.35
N PRO A 317 9.45 -15.60 -6.26
CA PRO A 317 10.89 -15.86 -6.26
C PRO A 317 11.29 -16.72 -7.46
N GLY A 318 12.33 -16.32 -8.17
CA GLY A 318 12.81 -17.03 -9.35
C GLY A 318 13.05 -18.51 -9.09
N SER A 319 12.60 -19.38 -9.99
CA SER A 319 12.80 -20.83 -9.93
C SER A 319 13.34 -21.32 -11.26
N ILE A 320 14.16 -22.36 -11.26
CA ILE A 320 14.74 -22.90 -12.51
C ILE A 320 13.62 -23.33 -13.46
N GLU A 321 12.60 -23.98 -12.92
CA GLU A 321 11.47 -24.54 -13.66
C GLU A 321 10.67 -23.47 -14.41
N ARG A 322 10.55 -22.26 -13.84
CA ARG A 322 9.80 -21.15 -14.45
C ARG A 322 10.68 -20.16 -15.21
N ASP A 323 11.90 -19.91 -14.74
CA ASP A 323 12.66 -18.70 -15.09
C ASP A 323 13.99 -18.99 -15.80
N TRP A 324 14.46 -20.24 -15.85
CA TRP A 324 15.77 -20.60 -16.42
C TRP A 324 15.98 -20.10 -17.85
N ILE A 325 14.97 -20.23 -18.70
CA ILE A 325 15.02 -19.82 -20.11
C ILE A 325 15.01 -18.28 -20.25
N LYS A 326 14.42 -17.57 -19.28
CA LYS A 326 14.34 -16.10 -19.30
C LYS A 326 15.69 -15.43 -19.02
N TYR A 327 16.57 -16.09 -18.27
CA TYR A 327 17.82 -15.51 -17.78
C TYR A 327 19.09 -16.22 -18.28
N THR A 328 18.96 -17.24 -19.15
CA THR A 328 20.11 -17.98 -19.68
C THR A 328 19.94 -18.31 -21.15
N ASP A 329 21.03 -18.26 -21.92
CA ASP A 329 21.09 -18.75 -23.31
C ASP A 329 21.21 -20.29 -23.40
N ARG A 330 21.05 -21.00 -22.27
CA ARG A 330 21.18 -22.46 -22.22
C ARG A 330 19.87 -23.11 -22.66
N LYS A 331 19.96 -24.18 -23.48
CA LYS A 331 18.79 -24.99 -23.87
C LYS A 331 18.03 -25.46 -22.62
N ALA A 332 16.70 -25.56 -22.74
CA ALA A 332 15.82 -26.06 -21.68
C ALA A 332 16.38 -27.34 -21.06
N LEU A 333 16.38 -27.42 -19.73
CA LEU A 333 16.73 -28.64 -19.01
C LEU A 333 15.77 -29.73 -19.48
N LYS A 334 16.29 -30.77 -20.12
CA LYS A 334 15.50 -31.98 -20.36
C LYS A 334 15.18 -32.57 -18.98
N PRO A 335 13.91 -32.86 -18.67
CA PRO A 335 13.61 -33.57 -17.43
C PRO A 335 14.37 -34.90 -17.45
N THR A 336 15.25 -35.11 -16.46
CA THR A 336 15.73 -36.45 -16.12
C THR A 336 14.54 -37.20 -15.52
N VAL A 337 14.03 -38.16 -16.28
CA VAL A 337 12.95 -39.08 -15.89
C VAL A 337 13.38 -39.92 -14.70
#